data_AF-A0A661VG76-F1
#
_entry.id   AF-A0A661VG76-F1
#
_cell.length_a   1.000
_cell.length_b   1.000
_cell.length_c   1.000
_cell.angle_alpha   90.00
_cell.angle_beta   90.00
_cell.angle_gamma   90.00
#
_symmetry.space_group_name_H-M   'P 1'
#
loop_
_entity.id
_entity.type
_entity.pdbx_description
1 polymer ?
#
loop_
_entity_poly.entity_id
_entity_poly.type
_entity_poly.pdbx_seq_one_letter_code
_entity_poly.pdbx_strand_id
1 'polypeptide(L)' 'RGRDAAKLVSMYGRRAAIVAAAKRVDFTEAWDLLAETDGESDEFFQRIVEAERNALKKRFI' A
#
# COMPACT_ATOMS: atom_id res chain seq x y z
N ARG A 1 -8.93 6.87 -8.36
CA ARG A 1 -7.81 5.89 -8.32
C ARG A 1 -6.57 6.39 -9.07
N GLY A 2 -6.64 6.63 -10.39
CA GLY A 2 -5.43 6.97 -11.18
C GLY A 2 -4.64 8.20 -10.71
N ARG A 3 -5.31 9.27 -10.27
CA ARG A 3 -4.64 10.50 -9.77
C ARG A 3 -3.88 10.28 -8.44
N ASP A 4 -4.47 9.54 -7.51
CA ASP A 4 -3.88 9.27 -6.20
C ASP A 4 -2.70 8.30 -6.31
N ALA A 5 -2.82 7.28 -7.17
CA ALA A 5 -1.73 6.38 -7.50
C ALA A 5 -0.55 7.13 -8.16
N ALA A 6 -0.82 8.03 -9.11
CA ALA A 6 0.22 8.85 -9.73
C ALA A 6 0.95 9.75 -8.70
N LYS A 7 0.22 10.29 -7.72
CA LYS A 7 0.80 11.09 -6.64
C LYS A 7 1.70 10.26 -5.72
N LEU A 8 1.25 9.06 -5.33
CA LEU A 8 2.06 8.12 -4.55
C LEU A 8 3.35 7.75 -5.29
N VAL A 9 3.25 7.39 -6.57
CA VAL A 9 4.41 7.03 -7.40
C VAL A 9 5.37 8.20 -7.55
N SER A 10 4.86 9.43 -7.71
CA SER A 10 5.71 10.62 -7.76
C SER A 10 6.47 10.88 -6.45
N MET A 11 5.92 10.50 -5.29
CA MET A 11 6.54 10.76 -3.98
C MET A 11 7.43 9.63 -3.50
N TYR A 12 7.03 8.38 -3.71
CA TYR A 12 7.71 7.20 -3.16
C TYR A 12 8.32 6.28 -4.24
N GLY A 13 8.24 6.66 -5.51
CA GLY A 13 8.84 5.96 -6.62
C GLY A 13 8.40 4.50 -6.73
N ARG A 14 9.37 3.59 -6.83
CA ARG A 14 9.16 2.16 -7.01
C ARG A 14 8.28 1.54 -5.92
N ARG A 15 8.44 1.96 -4.66
CA ARG A 15 7.67 1.42 -3.53
C ARG A 15 6.18 1.68 -3.69
N ALA A 16 5.81 2.88 -4.15
CA ALA A 16 4.42 3.18 -4.45
C ALA A 16 3.87 2.36 -5.62
N ALA A 17 4.67 2.04 -6.63
CA ALA A 17 4.25 1.15 -7.70
C ALA A 17 3.98 -0.28 -7.18
N ILE A 18 4.80 -0.76 -6.24
CA ILE A 18 4.59 -2.06 -5.58
C ILE A 18 3.28 -2.06 -4.77
N VAL A 19 3.05 -1.05 -3.92
CA VAL A 19 1.79 -0.97 -3.14
C VAL A 19 0.58 -0.82 -4.05
N ALA A 20 0.68 -0.04 -5.12
CA ALA A 20 -0.41 0.15 -6.09
C ALA A 20 -0.76 -1.14 -6.88
N ALA A 21 0.16 -2.11 -6.95
CA ALA A 21 -0.10 -3.42 -7.54
C ALA A 21 -0.90 -4.34 -6.59
N ALA A 22 -0.93 -4.05 -5.29
CA ALA A 22 -1.78 -4.76 -4.34
C ALA A 22 -3.26 -4.50 -4.67
N LYS A 23 -4.07 -5.57 -4.71
CA LYS A 23 -5.44 -5.48 -5.24
C LYS A 23 -6.40 -4.80 -4.28
N ARG A 24 -6.12 -4.86 -2.98
CA ARG A 24 -7.09 -4.51 -1.93
C ARG A 24 -6.62 -3.45 -0.94
N VAL A 25 -5.39 -2.95 -1.08
CA VAL A 25 -4.91 -1.83 -0.26
C VAL A 25 -5.58 -0.55 -0.72
N ASP A 26 -6.21 0.19 0.20
CA ASP A 26 -6.75 1.51 -0.11
C ASP A 26 -5.67 2.59 -0.08
N PHE A 27 -5.94 3.76 -0.66
CA PHE A 27 -4.90 4.78 -0.80
C PHE A 27 -4.47 5.42 0.51
N THR A 28 -5.36 5.55 1.49
CA THR A 28 -5.01 6.09 2.80
C THR A 28 -4.06 5.12 3.49
N GLU A 29 -4.42 3.84 3.51
CA GLU A 29 -3.57 2.78 4.08
C GLU A 29 -2.23 2.68 3.32
N ALA A 30 -2.22 2.90 2.00
CA ALA A 30 -0.99 2.97 1.21
C ALA A 30 -0.11 4.19 1.57
N TRP A 31 -0.69 5.36 1.85
CA TRP A 31 0.06 6.55 2.30
C TRP A 31 0.75 6.29 3.63
N ASP A 32 0.00 5.78 4.61
CA ASP A 32 0.53 5.46 5.94
C ASP A 32 1.59 4.35 5.82
N LEU A 33 1.34 3.33 5.00
CA LEU A 33 2.26 2.23 4.73
C LEU A 33 3.63 2.76 4.31
N LEU A 34 3.64 3.60 3.27
CA LEU A 34 4.84 4.14 2.65
C LEU A 34 5.56 5.16 3.52
N ALA A 35 4.82 5.93 4.32
CA ALA A 35 5.37 6.95 5.21
C ALA A 35 6.09 6.35 6.43
N GLU A 36 5.59 5.25 7.00
CA GLU A 36 6.14 4.70 8.25
C GLU A 36 7.10 3.52 8.01
N THR A 37 7.37 3.14 6.76
CA THR A 37 8.37 2.11 6.45
C THR A 37 9.51 2.71 5.63
N ASP A 38 10.72 2.23 5.88
CA ASP A 38 11.90 2.62 5.12
C ASP A 38 12.32 1.52 4.14
N GLY A 39 12.40 1.89 2.87
CA GLY A 39 12.82 0.98 1.80
C GLY A 39 11.84 -0.18 1.56
N GLU A 40 12.36 -1.23 0.94
CA GLU A 40 11.62 -2.45 0.59
C GLU A 40 12.00 -3.57 1.55
N SER A 41 11.87 -3.30 2.85
CA SER A 41 12.18 -4.24 3.92
C SER A 41 11.11 -5.33 4.07
N ASP A 42 11.42 -6.37 4.85
CA ASP A 42 10.43 -7.40 5.20
C ASP A 42 9.19 -6.80 5.88
N GLU A 43 9.40 -5.79 6.73
CA GLU A 43 8.31 -5.04 7.37
C GLU A 43 7.41 -4.35 6.33
N PHE A 44 8.00 -3.69 5.32
CA PHE A 44 7.24 -3.09 4.22
C PHE A 44 6.33 -4.11 3.52
N PHE A 45 6.85 -5.28 3.17
CA PHE A 45 6.05 -6.33 2.53
C PHE A 45 5.01 -6.93 3.47
N GLN A 46 5.34 -7.13 4.74
CA GLN A 46 4.40 -7.65 5.74
C GLN A 46 3.19 -6.71 5.89
N ARG A 47 3.42 -5.40 5.92
CA ARG A 47 2.35 -4.40 6.00
C ARG A 47 1.42 -4.44 4.79
N ILE A 48 1.94 -4.68 3.58
CA ILE A 48 1.11 -4.85 2.37
C ILE A 48 0.19 -6.07 2.52
N VAL A 49 0.75 -7.19 2.99
CA VAL A 49 -0.01 -8.43 3.19
C VAL A 49 -1.08 -8.27 4.26
N GLU A 50 -0.77 -7.58 5.36
CA GLU A 50 -1.75 -7.30 6.42
C GLU A 50 -2.89 -6.40 5.94
N ALA A 51 -2.57 -5.34 5.19
CA ALA A 51 -3.57 -4.46 4.58
C ALA A 51 -4.52 -5.25 3.66
N GLU A 52 -3.98 -6.11 2.78
CA GLU A 52 -4.84 -6.95 1.92
C GLU A 52 -5.69 -7.94 2.71
N ARG A 53 -5.15 -8.53 3.79
CA ARG A 53 -5.91 -9.43 4.68
C ARG A 53 -7.02 -8.69 5.41
N ASN A 54 -6.75 -7.49 5.93
CA ASN A 54 -7.71 -6.68 6.65
C ASN A 54 -8.84 -6.21 5.73
N ALA A 55 -8.51 -5.77 4.52
CA ALA A 55 -9.49 -5.44 3.50
C ALA A 55 -10.36 -6.65 3.11
N LEU A 56 -9.78 -7.85 3.06
CA LEU A 56 -10.52 -9.08 2.82
C LEU A 56 -11.47 -9.40 3.99
N LYS A 57 -11.01 -9.32 5.24
CA LYS A 57 -11.84 -9.54 6.43
C LYS A 57 -13.05 -8.61 6.47
N LYS A 58 -12.84 -7.30 6.24
CA LYS A 58 -13.91 -6.28 6.18
C LYS A 58 -14.99 -6.56 5.12
N ARG A 59 -14.69 -7.39 4.12
CA ARG A 59 -15.64 -7.72 3.04
C ARG A 59 -16.53 -8.92 3.39
N PHE A 60 -16.09 -9.79 4.28
CA PHE A 60 -16.77 -11.05 4.62
C PHE A 60 -17.28 -11.09 6.07
N ILE A 61 -17.13 -9.99 6.80
CA ILE A 61 -17.76 -9.68 8.09
C ILE A 61 -18.76 -8.56 7.83
#